data_AF-A0A1C6GF13-F1
#
_entry.id   AF-A0A1C6GF13-F1
#
_cell.length_a   1.000
_cell.length_b   1.000
_cell.length_c   1.000
_cell.angle_alpha   90.00
_cell.angle_beta   90.00
_cell.angle_gamma   90.00
#
_symmetry.space_group_name_H-M   'P 1'
#
loop_
_entity.id
_entity.type
_entity.pdbx_description
1 polymer ?
#
loop_
_entity_poly.entity_id
_entity_poly.type
_entity_poly.pdbx_seq_one_letter_code
_entity_poly.pdbx_strand_id
1 'polypeptide(L)'
;MIMSVLIIEEKPPHFTDVEFEYKGIEFKAQICLLDTGKVMISFRVPKNELEQNLCKGLLNSRGTKLDIKINHLPMCANVDTCSFAILKGSSLFSDFSITVENNLILREDSI
;
A
#
# COMPACT_ATOMS: atom_id res chain seq x y z
N MET A 1 37.10 -13.90 -25.16
CA MET A 1 36.57 -13.34 -23.90
C MET A 1 35.22 -13.97 -23.66
N ILE A 2 35.06 -14.71 -22.56
CA ILE A 2 33.79 -15.36 -22.21
C ILE A 2 33.02 -14.33 -21.38
N MET A 3 31.87 -13.87 -21.87
CA MET A 3 31.01 -12.95 -21.14
C MET A 3 30.20 -13.77 -20.12
N SER A 4 30.61 -13.75 -18.86
CA SER A 4 29.87 -14.36 -17.76
C SER A 4 28.67 -13.48 -17.40
N VAL A 5 27.47 -13.95 -17.73
CA VAL A 5 26.21 -13.36 -17.28
C VAL A 5 26.04 -13.67 -15.79
N LEU A 6 26.06 -12.64 -14.95
CA LEU A 6 25.72 -12.76 -13.54
C LEU A 6 24.19 -12.78 -13.42
N ILE A 7 23.60 -13.98 -13.28
CA ILE A 7 22.18 -14.09 -12.95
C ILE A 7 22.07 -13.87 -11.44
N ILE A 8 21.62 -12.68 -11.04
CA ILE A 8 21.25 -12.40 -9.66
C ILE A 8 19.86 -13.01 -9.47
N GLU A 9 19.73 -14.06 -8.65
CA GLU A 9 18.42 -14.52 -8.19
C GLU A 9 17.83 -13.43 -7.28
N GLU A 10 16.95 -12.60 -7.82
CA GLU A 10 16.15 -11.68 -7.00
C GLU A 10 15.19 -12.52 -6.15
N LYS A 11 15.44 -12.54 -4.84
CA LYS A 11 14.54 -13.17 -3.87
C LYS A 11 13.19 -12.46 -3.96
N PRO A 12 12.07 -13.19 -4.02
CA PRO A 12 10.76 -12.55 -4.06
C PRO A 12 10.56 -11.64 -2.84
N PRO A 13 9.88 -10.50 -2.99
CA PRO A 13 9.62 -9.58 -1.89
C PRO A 13 8.90 -10.31 -0.76
N HIS A 14 9.37 -10.08 0.47
CA HIS A 14 8.77 -10.67 1.66
C HIS A 14 7.56 -9.85 2.09
N PHE A 15 6.38 -10.47 2.04
CA PHE A 15 5.13 -9.86 2.49
C PHE A 15 4.87 -10.19 3.96
N THR A 16 4.27 -9.24 4.67
CA THR A 16 3.86 -9.39 6.08
C THR A 16 2.42 -8.94 6.22
N ASP A 17 1.59 -9.76 6.86
CA ASP A 17 0.20 -9.40 7.12
C ASP A 17 0.12 -8.31 8.19
N VAL A 18 -0.71 -7.29 7.97
CA VAL A 18 -0.92 -6.14 8.86
C VAL A 18 -2.38 -5.69 8.84
N GLU A 19 -2.79 -4.98 9.88
CA GLU A 19 -4.04 -4.21 9.90
C GLU A 19 -3.75 -2.79 9.44
N PHE A 20 -4.33 -2.40 8.30
CA PHE A 20 -4.17 -1.08 7.71
C PHE A 20 -5.43 -0.25 7.93
N GLU A 21 -5.31 0.89 8.59
CA GLU A 21 -6.42 1.83 8.79
C GLU A 21 -6.19 3.13 8.02
N TYR A 22 -7.21 3.57 7.30
CA TYR A 22 -7.22 4.88 6.65
C TYR A 22 -8.59 5.55 6.84
N LYS A 23 -8.58 6.78 7.37
CA LYS A 23 -9.80 7.56 7.70
C LYS A 23 -10.83 6.77 8.53
N GLY A 24 -10.36 5.99 9.50
CA GLY A 24 -11.22 5.20 10.39
C GLY A 24 -11.76 3.90 9.79
N ILE A 25 -11.28 3.50 8.60
CA ILE A 25 -11.68 2.25 7.95
C ILE A 25 -10.47 1.31 7.94
N GLU A 26 -10.67 0.11 8.50
CA GLU A 26 -9.65 -0.92 8.62
C GLU A 26 -9.74 -1.95 7.49
N PHE A 27 -8.57 -2.35 6.98
CA PHE A 27 -8.39 -3.38 5.97
C PHE A 27 -7.37 -4.40 6.46
N LYS A 28 -7.65 -5.68 6.19
CA LYS A 28 -6.61 -6.72 6.25
C LYS A 28 -5.70 -6.54 5.04
N ALA A 29 -4.44 -6.24 5.30
CA ALA A 29 -3.48 -5.85 4.29
C ALA A 29 -2.20 -6.68 4.39
N GLN A 30 -1.40 -6.59 3.34
CA GLN A 30 -0.03 -7.09 3.29
C GLN A 30 0.90 -5.93 3.01
N ILE A 31 2.02 -5.89 3.71
CA ILE A 31 3.06 -4.89 3.53
C ILE A 31 4.35 -5.56 3.05
N CYS A 32 5.08 -4.91 2.15
CA CYS A 32 6.42 -5.33 1.75
C CYS A 32 7.33 -4.13 1.44
N LEU A 33 8.62 -4.33 1.64
CA LEU A 33 9.66 -3.42 1.13
C LEU A 33 10.00 -3.82 -0.31
N LEU A 34 9.92 -2.87 -1.24
CA LEU A 34 10.30 -3.03 -2.63
C LEU A 34 11.81 -2.78 -2.81
N ASP A 35 12.40 -3.30 -3.88
CA ASP A 35 13.84 -3.10 -4.19
C ASP A 35 14.19 -1.63 -4.46
N THR A 36 13.19 -0.82 -4.81
CA THR A 36 13.31 0.64 -4.91
C THR A 36 13.51 1.32 -3.55
N GLY A 37 13.41 0.58 -2.45
CA GLY A 37 13.44 1.10 -1.09
C GLY A 37 12.10 1.67 -0.63
N LYS A 38 11.03 1.56 -1.42
CA LYS A 38 9.66 2.02 -1.09
C LYS A 38 8.86 0.93 -0.41
N VAL A 39 7.80 1.31 0.29
CA VAL A 39 6.92 0.37 0.99
C VAL A 39 5.60 0.26 0.24
N MET A 40 5.18 -0.95 -0.07
CA MET A 40 3.88 -1.22 -0.68
C MET A 40 2.95 -1.84 0.37
N ILE A 41 1.73 -1.31 0.46
CA ILE A 41 0.63 -1.82 1.29
C ILE A 41 -0.48 -2.26 0.34
N SER A 42 -0.83 -3.55 0.34
CA SER A 42 -1.80 -4.15 -0.56
C SER A 42 -2.96 -4.76 0.21
N PHE A 43 -4.20 -4.52 -0.20
CA PHE A 43 -5.38 -5.03 0.48
C PHE A 43 -6.54 -5.27 -0.49
N ARG A 44 -7.45 -6.18 -0.10
CA ARG A 44 -8.71 -6.38 -0.82
C ARG A 44 -9.70 -5.28 -0.48
N VAL A 45 -10.43 -4.81 -1.49
CA VAL A 45 -11.46 -3.80 -1.31
C VAL A 45 -12.84 -4.45 -1.20
N PRO A 46 -13.56 -4.29 -0.09
CA PRO A 46 -14.94 -4.74 0.01
C PRO A 46 -15.84 -4.05 -1.04
N LYS A 47 -16.95 -4.69 -1.42
CA LYS A 47 -17.84 -4.19 -2.51
C LYS A 47 -18.81 -3.09 -2.06
N ASN A 48 -18.76 -2.69 -0.80
CA ASN A 48 -19.62 -1.66 -0.24
C ASN A 48 -19.20 -0.27 -0.70
N GLU A 49 -20.16 0.65 -0.69
CA GLU A 49 -19.99 1.97 -1.29
C GLU A 49 -18.91 2.81 -0.59
N LEU A 50 -18.84 2.72 0.75
CA LEU A 50 -17.93 3.51 1.57
C LEU A 50 -16.46 3.20 1.24
N GLU A 51 -16.05 1.93 1.29
CA GLU A 51 -14.67 1.51 1.03
C GLU A 51 -14.27 1.72 -0.43
N GLN A 52 -15.20 1.48 -1.37
CA GLN A 52 -14.97 1.74 -2.79
C GLN A 52 -14.74 3.24 -3.05
N ASN A 53 -15.54 4.11 -2.44
CA ASN A 53 -15.38 5.57 -2.57
C ASN A 53 -14.12 6.07 -1.87
N LEU A 54 -13.74 5.47 -0.73
CA LEU A 54 -12.47 5.74 -0.07
C LEU A 54 -11.28 5.44 -1.01
N CYS A 55 -11.28 4.28 -1.65
CA CYS A 55 -10.24 3.86 -2.59
C CYS A 55 -10.20 4.74 -3.85
N LYS A 56 -11.37 5.15 -4.38
CA LYS A 56 -11.44 6.13 -5.48
C LYS A 56 -10.80 7.46 -5.07
N GLY A 57 -11.03 7.91 -3.85
CA GLY A 57 -10.38 9.10 -3.29
C GLY A 57 -8.86 8.94 -3.18
N LEU A 58 -8.39 7.76 -2.77
CA LEU A 58 -6.96 7.44 -2.67
C LEU A 58 -6.22 7.49 -4.02
N LEU A 59 -6.89 7.29 -5.16
CA LEU A 59 -6.25 7.45 -6.48
C LEU A 59 -5.68 8.86 -6.70
N ASN A 60 -6.28 9.86 -6.06
CA ASN A 60 -5.87 11.27 -6.17
C ASN A 60 -4.83 11.67 -5.11
N SER A 61 -4.30 10.72 -4.32
CA SER A 61 -3.36 11.00 -3.24
C SER A 61 -1.89 11.02 -3.67
N ARG A 62 -1.58 10.81 -4.95
CA ARG A 62 -0.19 10.84 -5.43
C ARG A 62 0.50 12.16 -5.08
N GLY A 63 1.68 12.06 -4.46
CA GLY A 63 2.46 13.20 -4.01
C GLY A 63 1.93 13.88 -2.74
N THR A 64 0.86 13.35 -2.13
CA THR A 64 0.34 13.85 -0.85
C THR A 64 0.87 13.01 0.31
N LYS A 65 0.83 13.63 1.49
CA LYS A 65 1.16 13.00 2.77
C LYS A 65 -0.13 12.42 3.36
N LEU A 66 -0.14 11.11 3.64
CA LEU A 66 -1.28 10.42 4.22
C LEU A 66 -1.05 10.10 5.69
N ASP A 67 -2.12 10.29 6.47
CA ASP A 67 -2.24 9.81 7.83
C ASP A 67 -2.91 8.44 7.81
N ILE A 68 -2.16 7.43 8.24
CA ILE A 68 -2.56 6.03 8.19
C ILE A 68 -2.26 5.38 9.54
N LYS A 69 -2.84 4.22 9.80
CA LYS A 69 -2.36 3.35 10.87
C LYS A 69 -1.97 1.99 10.33
N ILE A 70 -0.91 1.44 10.88
CA ILE A 70 -0.47 0.08 10.62
C ILE A 70 -0.40 -0.63 11.98
N ASN A 71 -1.17 -1.70 12.16
CA ASN A 71 -1.33 -2.40 13.44
C ASN A 71 -1.64 -1.43 14.60
N HIS A 72 -2.60 -0.53 14.36
CA HIS A 72 -3.01 0.55 15.25
C HIS A 72 -1.95 1.62 15.58
N LEU A 73 -0.73 1.51 15.04
CA LEU A 73 0.29 2.54 15.21
C LEU A 73 0.04 3.67 14.21
N PRO A 74 -0.18 4.91 14.67
CA PRO A 74 -0.35 6.05 13.79
C PRO A 74 0.96 6.35 13.07
N MET A 75 0.88 6.42 11.75
CA MET A 75 2.01 6.68 10.87
C MET A 75 1.66 7.75 9.86
N CYS A 76 2.71 8.33 9.29
CA CYS A 76 2.56 9.27 8.20
C CYS A 76 3.55 8.96 7.09
N ALA A 77 3.06 8.97 5.84
CA ALA A 77 3.86 8.59 4.69
C ALA A 77 3.51 9.42 3.44
N ASN A 78 4.49 9.65 2.58
CA ASN A 78 4.23 10.28 1.28
C ASN A 78 3.86 9.21 0.25
N VAL A 79 2.77 9.44 -0.48
CA VAL A 79 2.31 8.51 -1.52
C VAL A 79 3.11 8.74 -2.79
N ASP A 80 3.71 7.66 -3.29
CA ASP A 80 4.37 7.64 -4.57
C ASP A 80 3.40 7.26 -5.69
N THR A 81 2.73 6.11 -5.53
CA THR A 81 1.80 5.55 -6.52
C THR A 81 0.68 4.76 -5.87
N CYS A 82 -0.45 4.66 -6.57
CA CYS A 82 -1.54 3.75 -6.25
C CYS A 82 -1.77 2.82 -7.44
N SER A 83 -2.04 1.55 -7.19
CA SER A 83 -2.40 0.55 -8.20
C SER A 83 -3.61 -0.26 -7.73
N PHE A 84 -4.36 -0.84 -8.66
CA PHE A 84 -5.57 -1.56 -8.33
C PHE A 84 -5.92 -2.61 -9.39
N ALA A 85 -6.72 -3.59 -8.98
CA ALA A 85 -7.42 -4.51 -9.87
C ALA A 85 -8.92 -4.24 -9.81
N ILE A 86 -9.62 -4.43 -10.93
CA ILE A 86 -11.07 -4.26 -11.04
C ILE A 86 -11.71 -5.63 -11.26
N LEU A 87 -12.85 -5.88 -10.63
CA LEU A 87 -13.64 -7.08 -10.88
C LEU A 87 -14.17 -7.06 -12.32
N LYS A 88 -13.91 -8.15 -13.06
CA LYS A 88 -14.30 -8.30 -14.47
C LYS A 88 -15.77 -7.94 -14.70
N GLY A 89 -16.03 -6.99 -15.60
CA GLY A 89 -17.38 -6.53 -15.95
C GLY A 89 -18.00 -5.55 -14.96
N SER A 90 -17.21 -4.97 -14.04
CA SER A 90 -17.66 -3.94 -13.09
C SER A 90 -16.72 -2.74 -13.08
N SER A 91 -17.07 -1.70 -12.31
CA SER A 91 -16.21 -0.58 -11.96
C SER A 91 -15.69 -0.66 -10.52
N LEU A 92 -15.88 -1.80 -9.84
CA LEU A 92 -15.49 -1.99 -8.45
C LEU A 92 -14.07 -2.54 -8.36
N PHE A 93 -13.27 -1.97 -7.46
CA PHE A 93 -11.97 -2.49 -7.12
C PHE A 93 -12.11 -3.85 -6.43
N SER A 94 -11.29 -4.82 -6.81
CA SER A 94 -11.10 -6.08 -6.08
C SER A 94 -9.95 -5.96 -5.09
N ASP A 95 -8.86 -5.35 -5.54
CA ASP A 95 -7.59 -5.21 -4.83
C ASP A 95 -7.07 -3.80 -5.05
N PHE A 96 -6.43 -3.25 -4.04
CA PHE A 96 -5.83 -1.92 -4.06
C PHE A 96 -4.46 -1.98 -3.40
N SER A 97 -3.51 -1.25 -3.95
CA SER A 97 -2.18 -1.12 -3.38
C SER A 97 -1.74 0.33 -3.37
N ILE A 98 -1.13 0.74 -2.27
CA ILE A 98 -0.52 2.06 -2.10
C ILE A 98 0.97 1.84 -1.92
N THR A 99 1.76 2.47 -2.76
CA THR A 99 3.21 2.55 -2.58
C THR A 99 3.52 3.90 -1.97
N VAL A 100 4.22 3.87 -0.84
CA VAL A 100 4.66 5.04 -0.11
C VAL A 100 6.18 5.09 -0.07
N GLU A 101 6.73 6.30 0.02
CA GLU A 101 8.14 6.48 0.34
C GLU A 101 8.44 5.83 1.70
N ASN A 102 9.64 5.27 1.87
CA ASN A 102 10.06 4.66 3.14
C ASN A 102 10.50 5.73 4.15
N ASN A 103 9.62 6.71 4.34
CA ASN A 103 9.68 7.74 5.36
C ASN A 103 8.49 7.58 6.31
N LEU A 104 8.08 6.33 6.58
CA LEU A 104 7.07 6.00 7.59
C LEU A 104 7.55 6.53 8.94
N ILE A 105 6.96 7.65 9.34
CA ILE A 105 7.27 8.29 10.61
C ILE A 105 6.12 7.95 11.56
N LEU A 106 6.44 7.34 12.70
CA LEU A 106 5.51 7.19 13.80
C LEU A 106 5.05 8.58 14.22
N ARG A 107 3.74 8.82 14.22
CA ARG A 107 3.18 10.04 14.78
C ARG A 107 3.04 9.86 16.28
N GLU A 108 3.55 10.82 17.04
CA GLU A 108 3.19 11.01 18.44
C GLU A 108 1.80 11.68 18.50
N ASP A 109 0.79 11.03 17.95
CA ASP A 109 -0.59 11.38 18.30
C ASP A 109 -0.82 10.77 19.68
N SER A 110 -0.68 11.66 20.68
CA SER A 110 -0.65 11.42 22.12
C SER A 110 -1.77 10.52 22.63
N ILE A 111 -1.46 9.75 23.68
CA ILE A 111 -2.40 9.06 24.58
C ILE A 111 -3.57 9.97 24.96
#